data_AF-A0A1J4KUL7-F1
#
_entry.id   AF-A0A1J4KUL7-F1
#
_cell.length_a   1.000
_cell.length_b   1.000
_cell.length_c   1.000
_cell.angle_alpha   90.00
_cell.angle_beta   90.00
_cell.angle_gamma   90.00
#
_symmetry.space_group_name_H-M   'P 1'
#
loop_
_entity.id
_entity.type
_entity.pdbx_description
1 polymer ?
#
loop_
_entity_poly.entity_id
_entity_poly.type
_entity_poly.pdbx_seq_one_letter_code
_entity_poly.pdbx_strand_id
1 'polypeptide(L)'
;MTMNHVIHQQLVEAMQYFPSQISANSQYQFSVKFNRANSPQNSFEVILNADYPQSAPRIRRGNKEFHTLMTSSWMPVFTLRHLVEHLQVCSDVVLAGQFSLNRDEVKNIVYSSRPEAVATKEARDNLLKSNMMPTTQKAFEQAQHVKRLMAEEQSKINDGIVYVSTKAEKLRSVKPELVAASNPATGSSDNQNKKVEAIKKYRHEAKKAKKEIDKVLAEISNGDVSFSECKDKLTKLYEKMYLMEESAQMLEDRNDI
;
A
#
# COMPACT_ATOMS: atom_id res chain seq x y z
N MET A 1 -23.17 24.41 20.68
CA MET A 1 -22.77 23.50 19.59
C MET A 1 -22.63 22.11 20.16
N THR A 2 -23.60 21.23 19.87
CA THR A 2 -23.60 19.85 20.34
C THR A 2 -22.57 19.05 19.55
N MET A 3 -21.57 18.51 20.26
CA MET A 3 -20.56 17.65 19.69
C MET A 3 -21.24 16.45 19.02
N ASN A 4 -20.88 16.13 17.77
CA ASN A 4 -21.38 14.92 17.11
C ASN A 4 -20.95 13.72 17.97
N HIS A 5 -21.91 13.09 18.65
CA HIS A 5 -21.66 12.06 19.66
C HIS A 5 -20.84 10.89 19.12
N VAL A 6 -21.04 10.55 17.84
CA VAL A 6 -20.30 9.49 17.14
C VAL A 6 -18.82 9.82 17.04
N ILE A 7 -18.46 11.05 16.65
CA ILE A 7 -17.06 11.48 16.55
C ILE A 7 -16.38 11.41 17.91
N HIS A 8 -17.05 11.94 18.94
CA HIS A 8 -16.49 11.95 20.28
C HIS A 8 -16.23 10.54 20.80
N GLN A 9 -17.22 9.65 20.68
CA GLN A 9 -17.10 8.27 21.13
C GLN A 9 -15.96 7.54 20.41
N GLN A 10 -15.88 7.65 19.09
CA GLN A 10 -14.82 6.99 18.33
C GLN A 10 -13.43 7.57 18.60
N LEU A 11 -13.33 8.87 18.87
CA LEU A 11 -12.05 9.50 19.23
C LEU A 11 -11.59 9.03 20.61
N VAL A 12 -12.50 8.96 21.59
CA VAL A 12 -12.22 8.40 22.92
C VAL A 12 -11.75 6.95 22.81
N GLU A 13 -12.45 6.13 22.01
CA GLU A 13 -12.03 4.75 21.77
C GLU A 13 -10.62 4.69 21.17
N ALA A 14 -10.35 5.45 20.10
CA ALA A 14 -9.02 5.49 19.49
C ALA A 14 -7.93 5.93 20.48
N MET A 15 -8.23 6.92 21.34
CA MET A 15 -7.30 7.39 22.38
C MET A 15 -7.05 6.35 23.48
N GLN A 16 -7.96 5.42 23.74
CA GLN A 16 -7.70 4.31 24.67
C GLN A 16 -6.63 3.35 24.13
N TYR A 17 -6.61 3.12 22.81
CA TYR A 17 -5.62 2.26 22.16
C TYR A 17 -4.31 3.00 21.84
N PHE A 18 -4.38 4.32 21.61
CA PHE A 18 -3.26 5.16 21.18
C PHE A 18 -3.12 6.46 22.01
N PRO A 19 -2.96 6.35 23.34
CA PRO A 19 -3.08 7.50 24.24
C PRO A 19 -1.98 8.55 24.08
N SER A 20 -0.79 8.15 23.66
CA SER A 20 0.37 9.05 23.51
C SER A 20 0.63 9.48 22.06
N GLN A 21 -0.12 8.92 21.11
CA GLN A 21 0.03 9.20 19.68
C GLN A 21 -1.03 10.17 19.17
N ILE A 22 -2.20 10.24 19.80
CA ILE A 22 -3.31 11.10 19.37
C ILE A 22 -3.33 12.40 20.16
N SER A 23 -3.52 13.52 19.48
CA SER A 23 -3.76 14.83 20.08
C SER A 23 -4.95 15.50 19.39
N ALA A 24 -6.03 15.73 20.13
CA ALA A 24 -7.21 16.41 19.59
C ALA A 24 -6.94 17.92 19.45
N ASN A 25 -7.11 18.46 18.24
CA ASN A 25 -6.92 19.89 17.96
C ASN A 25 -8.26 20.64 17.96
N SER A 26 -9.31 20.00 17.44
CA SER A 26 -10.67 20.51 17.41
C SER A 26 -11.69 19.36 17.33
N GLN A 27 -12.98 19.68 17.29
CA GLN A 27 -14.04 18.68 17.13
C GLN A 27 -13.90 17.86 15.84
N TYR A 28 -13.38 18.46 14.77
CA TYR A 28 -13.28 17.85 13.44
C TYR A 28 -11.83 17.63 13.03
N GLN A 29 -10.88 17.72 13.95
CA GLN A 29 -9.47 17.64 13.62
C GLN A 29 -8.63 17.10 14.78
N PHE A 30 -7.78 16.14 14.48
CA PHE A 30 -6.80 15.63 15.44
C PHE A 30 -5.51 15.26 14.73
N SER A 31 -4.43 15.24 15.49
CA SER A 31 -3.11 14.84 15.03
C SER A 31 -2.76 13.45 15.53
N VAL A 32 -2.05 12.69 14.72
CA VAL A 32 -1.49 11.38 15.06
C VAL A 32 0.01 11.41 14.86
N LYS A 33 0.81 11.14 15.88
CA LYS A 33 2.27 11.13 15.82
C LYS A 33 2.83 9.81 16.33
N PHE A 34 3.57 9.12 15.46
CA PHE A 34 4.29 7.91 15.82
C PHE A 34 5.76 8.23 16.04
N ASN A 35 6.23 8.15 17.29
CA ASN A 35 7.63 8.36 17.64
C ASN A 35 8.45 7.10 17.26
N ARG A 36 8.92 7.04 16.02
CA ARG A 36 9.84 6.00 15.54
C ARG A 36 11.26 6.58 15.42
N ALA A 37 12.26 5.86 15.92
CA ALA A 37 13.67 6.30 15.94
C ALA A 37 14.20 6.69 14.54
N ASN A 38 13.66 6.09 13.48
CA ASN A 38 14.12 6.29 12.10
C ASN A 38 13.16 7.15 11.23
N SER A 39 12.12 7.77 11.82
CA SER A 39 11.20 8.64 11.07
C SER A 39 10.56 9.73 11.96
N PRO A 40 11.31 10.78 12.29
CA PRO A 40 10.82 11.89 13.13
C PRO A 40 9.74 12.75 12.45
N GLN A 41 9.48 12.56 11.15
CA GLN A 41 8.49 13.32 10.37
C GLN A 41 7.15 12.58 10.14
N ASN A 42 6.88 11.48 10.84
CA ASN A 42 5.64 10.70 10.67
C ASN A 42 4.51 11.22 11.57
N SER A 43 4.16 12.49 11.36
CA SER A 43 2.95 13.08 11.91
C SER A 43 1.87 13.20 10.84
N PHE A 44 0.67 12.79 11.19
CA PHE A 44 -0.52 12.88 10.35
C PHE A 44 -1.50 13.86 10.98
N GLU A 45 -2.07 14.73 10.16
CA GLU A 45 -3.23 15.54 10.51
C GLU A 45 -4.46 14.89 9.90
N VAL A 46 -5.44 14.54 10.74
CA VAL A 46 -6.71 13.96 10.32
C VAL A 46 -7.80 15.01 10.44
N ILE A 47 -8.52 15.24 9.35
CA ILE A 47 -9.59 16.23 9.23
C ILE A 47 -10.87 15.47 8.91
N LEU A 48 -11.89 15.63 9.75
CA LEU A 48 -13.20 15.02 9.62
C LEU A 48 -14.14 16.00 8.93
N ASN A 49 -14.92 15.52 7.97
CA ASN A 49 -16.00 16.32 7.39
C ASN A 49 -17.21 16.35 8.33
N ALA A 50 -18.11 17.32 8.12
CA ALA A 50 -19.30 17.48 8.96
C ALA A 50 -20.26 16.27 8.91
N ASP A 51 -20.25 15.53 7.79
CA ASP A 51 -21.08 14.35 7.52
C ASP A 51 -20.42 13.02 7.94
N TYR A 52 -19.26 13.06 8.62
CA TYR A 52 -18.63 11.86 9.18
C TYR A 52 -19.62 11.08 10.10
N PRO A 53 -19.71 9.73 10.00
CA PRO A 53 -18.83 8.81 9.25
C PRO A 53 -19.25 8.51 7.80
N GLN A 54 -20.20 9.24 7.22
CA GLN A 54 -20.67 8.96 5.85
C GLN A 54 -19.60 9.25 4.79
N SER A 55 -18.74 10.24 5.04
CA SER A 55 -17.60 10.54 4.17
C SER A 55 -16.27 10.21 4.82
N ALA A 56 -15.27 9.97 3.96
CA ALA A 56 -13.92 9.67 4.38
C ALA A 56 -13.26 10.86 5.10
N PRO A 57 -12.53 10.62 6.19
CA PRO A 57 -11.57 11.57 6.73
C PRO A 57 -10.52 11.96 5.68
N ARG A 58 -10.12 13.22 5.68
CA ARG A 58 -8.95 13.69 4.92
C ARG A 58 -7.72 13.61 5.79
N ILE A 59 -6.60 13.17 5.22
CA ILE A 59 -5.35 13.02 5.95
C ILE A 59 -4.28 13.87 5.27
N ARG A 60 -3.45 14.53 6.07
CA ARG A 60 -2.23 15.18 5.62
C ARG A 60 -1.02 14.62 6.33
N ARG A 61 0.10 14.53 5.61
CA ARG A 61 1.42 14.23 6.16
C ARG A 61 2.34 15.40 5.83
N GLY A 62 2.65 16.21 6.84
CA GLY A 62 3.22 17.55 6.61
C GLY A 62 2.26 18.43 5.79
N ASN A 63 2.74 19.07 4.73
CA ASN A 63 1.95 19.98 3.89
C ASN A 63 1.26 19.30 2.69
N LYS A 64 1.30 17.96 2.61
CA LYS A 64 0.73 17.20 1.48
C LYS A 64 -0.45 16.36 1.93
N GLU A 65 -1.48 16.30 1.09
CA GLU A 65 -2.56 15.35 1.23
C GLU A 65 -2.01 13.93 1.09
N PHE A 66 -2.46 13.04 1.99
CA PHE A 66 -1.98 11.68 2.11
C PHE A 66 -3.16 10.74 1.94
N HIS A 67 -3.25 10.08 0.80
CA HIS A 67 -4.31 9.12 0.53
C HIS A 67 -3.92 7.75 1.07
N THR A 68 -4.83 7.14 1.84
CA THR A 68 -4.72 5.75 2.25
C THR A 68 -5.75 4.90 1.52
N LEU A 69 -5.49 3.61 1.39
CA LEU A 69 -6.46 2.65 0.84
C LEU A 69 -7.77 2.70 1.63
N MET A 70 -7.67 2.85 2.95
CA MET A 70 -8.83 2.95 3.83
C MET A 70 -9.68 4.19 3.55
N THR A 71 -9.06 5.35 3.27
CA THR A 71 -9.80 6.56 2.91
C THR A 71 -10.35 6.53 1.48
N SER A 72 -9.67 5.86 0.55
CA SER A 72 -10.13 5.72 -0.84
C SER A 72 -11.33 4.78 -0.97
N SER A 73 -11.38 3.73 -0.14
CA SER A 73 -12.46 2.74 -0.08
C SER A 73 -13.28 2.88 1.20
N TRP A 74 -13.48 4.12 1.66
CA TRP A 74 -14.11 4.39 2.94
C TRP A 74 -15.51 3.81 3.04
N MET A 75 -15.79 3.13 4.15
CA MET A 75 -17.12 2.66 4.51
C MET A 75 -17.47 3.18 5.90
N PRO A 76 -18.73 3.61 6.16
CA PRO A 76 -19.12 4.18 7.46
C PRO A 76 -18.95 3.24 8.68
N VAL A 77 -18.76 1.93 8.43
CA VAL A 77 -18.42 0.94 9.46
C VAL A 77 -17.00 1.10 9.99
N PHE A 78 -16.11 1.72 9.22
CA PHE A 78 -14.76 2.01 9.64
C PHE A 78 -14.73 3.11 10.70
N THR A 79 -13.83 2.95 11.67
CA THR A 79 -13.75 3.84 12.84
C THR A 79 -12.45 4.62 12.85
N LEU A 80 -12.38 5.68 13.64
CA LEU A 80 -11.13 6.43 13.85
C LEU A 80 -10.00 5.55 14.38
N ARG A 81 -10.32 4.54 15.20
CA ARG A 81 -9.33 3.55 15.66
C ARG A 81 -8.71 2.78 14.49
N HIS A 82 -9.54 2.21 13.63
CA HIS A 82 -9.06 1.48 12.45
C HIS A 82 -8.19 2.38 11.55
N LEU A 83 -8.54 3.66 11.44
CA LEU A 83 -7.76 4.64 10.69
C LEU A 83 -6.38 4.86 11.31
N VAL A 84 -6.31 5.01 12.64
CA VAL A 84 -5.04 5.19 13.36
C VAL A 84 -4.17 3.93 13.26
N GLU A 85 -4.75 2.73 13.36
CA GLU A 85 -4.05 1.46 13.13
C GLU A 85 -3.45 1.41 11.71
N HIS A 86 -4.21 1.81 10.71
CA HIS A 86 -3.73 1.87 9.33
C HIS A 86 -2.60 2.90 9.15
N LEU A 87 -2.74 4.09 9.76
CA LEU A 87 -1.71 5.13 9.75
C LEU A 87 -0.42 4.68 10.45
N GLN A 88 -0.53 3.86 11.48
CA GLN A 88 0.64 3.27 12.14
C GLN A 88 1.43 2.39 11.16
N VAL A 89 0.76 1.54 10.39
CA VAL A 89 1.40 0.73 9.35
C VAL A 89 2.03 1.63 8.27
N CYS A 90 1.31 2.66 7.82
CA CYS A 90 1.86 3.65 6.88
C CYS A 90 3.08 4.41 7.44
N SER A 91 3.20 4.51 8.76
CA SER A 91 4.34 5.14 9.43
C SER A 91 5.58 4.24 9.50
N ASP A 92 5.44 2.94 9.22
CA ASP A 92 6.54 1.98 9.27
C ASP A 92 7.31 1.90 7.95
N VAL A 93 6.79 2.54 6.89
CA VAL A 93 7.50 2.67 5.62
C VAL A 93 8.68 3.62 5.79
N VAL A 94 9.89 3.06 5.74
CA VAL A 94 11.15 3.81 5.76
C VAL A 94 11.17 4.78 4.59
N LEU A 95 11.09 6.08 4.88
CA LEU A 95 11.34 7.10 3.87
C LEU A 95 12.82 7.01 3.46
N ALA A 96 13.08 6.85 2.16
CA ALA A 96 14.44 6.89 1.63
C ALA A 96 15.10 8.22 2.07
N GLY A 97 16.32 8.13 2.58
CA GLY A 97 17.09 9.32 2.92
C GLY A 97 17.25 10.20 1.68
N GLN A 98 17.09 11.51 1.82
CA GLN A 98 17.43 12.42 0.72
C GLN A 98 18.95 12.45 0.58
N PHE A 99 19.44 11.94 -0.55
CA PHE A 99 20.84 12.05 -0.94
C PHE A 99 20.98 13.17 -1.96
N SER A 100 21.80 14.16 -1.66
CA SER A 100 22.27 15.13 -2.65
C SER A 100 23.59 14.66 -3.21
N LEU A 101 23.66 14.41 -4.52
CA LEU A 101 24.91 14.08 -5.19
C LEU A 101 25.92 15.22 -5.01
N ASN A 102 27.07 14.95 -4.39
CA ASN A 102 28.15 15.90 -4.31
C ASN A 102 28.89 15.95 -5.66
N ARG A 103 28.67 17.03 -6.42
CA ARG A 103 29.27 17.18 -7.75
C ARG A 103 30.79 17.31 -7.71
N ASP A 104 31.33 17.95 -6.69
CA ASP A 104 32.78 18.15 -6.56
C ASP A 104 33.49 16.84 -6.25
N GLU A 105 32.89 15.99 -5.42
CA GLU A 105 33.34 14.62 -5.16
C GLU A 105 33.42 13.80 -6.46
N VAL A 106 32.33 13.76 -7.23
CA VAL A 106 32.27 13.03 -8.50
C VAL A 106 33.31 13.57 -9.48
N LYS A 107 33.40 14.89 -9.60
CA LYS A 107 34.33 15.57 -10.51
C LYS A 107 35.78 15.21 -10.16
N ASN A 108 36.17 15.34 -8.89
CA ASN A 108 37.53 15.05 -8.43
C ASN A 108 37.93 13.61 -8.72
N ILE A 109 37.03 12.65 -8.48
CA ILE A 109 37.33 11.23 -8.67
C ILE A 109 37.41 10.87 -10.15
N VAL A 110 36.54 11.43 -11.00
CA VAL A 110 36.62 11.23 -12.45
C VAL A 110 37.95 11.76 -12.99
N TYR A 111 38.40 12.93 -12.55
CA TYR A 111 39.69 13.50 -12.98
C TYR A 111 40.91 12.77 -12.41
N SER A 112 40.82 12.20 -11.20
CA SER A 112 41.90 11.42 -10.60
C SER A 112 41.91 9.95 -11.02
N SER A 113 40.87 9.48 -11.71
CA SER A 113 40.74 8.10 -12.17
C SER A 113 41.49 7.86 -13.48
N ARG A 114 41.97 6.63 -13.66
CA ARG A 114 42.56 6.22 -14.94
C ARG A 114 41.48 6.18 -16.02
N PRO A 115 41.81 6.43 -17.30
CA PRO A 115 40.84 6.43 -18.40
C PRO A 115 40.00 5.16 -18.48
N GLU A 116 40.57 4.00 -18.16
CA GLU A 116 39.89 2.71 -18.20
C GLU A 116 38.80 2.58 -17.13
N ALA A 117 38.96 3.27 -16.00
CA ALA A 117 37.98 3.28 -14.91
C ALA A 117 36.72 4.11 -15.22
N VAL A 118 36.75 4.91 -16.29
CA VAL A 118 35.62 5.74 -16.75
C VAL A 118 35.17 5.44 -18.18
N ALA A 119 35.91 4.61 -18.92
CA ALA A 119 35.66 4.32 -20.33
C ALA A 119 34.33 3.59 -20.57
N THR A 120 34.02 2.58 -19.76
CA THR A 120 32.83 1.73 -19.96
C THR A 120 31.73 2.02 -18.94
N LYS A 121 30.51 1.58 -19.24
CA LYS A 121 29.38 1.69 -18.31
C LYS A 121 29.65 0.88 -17.05
N GLU A 122 30.11 -0.37 -17.15
CA GLU A 122 30.46 -1.16 -15.95
C GLU A 122 31.56 -0.49 -15.13
N ALA A 123 32.59 0.07 -15.76
CA ALA A 123 33.68 0.72 -15.04
C ALA A 123 33.18 1.95 -14.27
N ARG A 124 32.34 2.78 -14.90
CA ARG A 124 31.68 3.92 -14.24
C ARG A 124 30.79 3.45 -13.09
N ASP A 125 29.98 2.41 -13.28
CA ASP A 125 29.10 1.88 -12.23
C ASP A 125 29.89 1.33 -11.04
N ASN A 126 31.04 0.70 -11.28
CA ASN A 126 31.93 0.22 -10.22
C ASN A 126 32.59 1.38 -9.48
N LEU A 127 32.98 2.45 -10.19
CA LEU A 127 33.54 3.65 -9.60
C LEU A 127 32.53 4.37 -8.69
N LEU A 128 31.27 4.50 -9.14
CA LEU A 128 30.16 5.09 -8.38
C LEU A 128 29.82 4.27 -7.12
N LYS A 129 30.04 2.95 -7.12
CA LYS A 129 29.83 2.07 -5.97
C LYS A 129 31.05 1.96 -5.05
N SER A 130 32.19 2.53 -5.46
CA SER A 130 33.44 2.41 -4.73
C SER A 130 33.48 3.33 -3.51
N ASN A 131 34.36 3.00 -2.57
CA ASN A 131 34.60 3.82 -1.38
C ASN A 131 35.21 5.19 -1.69
N MET A 132 35.61 5.42 -2.94
CA MET A 132 36.10 6.73 -3.37
C MET A 132 34.97 7.74 -3.44
N MET A 133 33.71 7.31 -3.68
CA MET A 133 32.53 8.17 -3.68
C MET A 133 31.61 7.91 -2.47
N PRO A 134 31.93 8.43 -1.26
CA PRO A 134 31.12 8.28 -0.06
C PRO A 134 29.63 8.57 -0.25
N THR A 135 29.27 9.56 -1.07
CA THR A 135 27.87 9.96 -1.25
C THR A 135 27.07 8.89 -1.99
N THR A 136 27.59 8.39 -3.12
CA THR A 136 26.94 7.34 -3.90
C THR A 136 27.07 5.97 -3.25
N GLN A 137 28.16 5.72 -2.52
CA GLN A 137 28.31 4.52 -1.70
C GLN A 137 27.22 4.44 -0.63
N LYS A 138 27.01 5.50 0.17
CA LYS A 138 25.93 5.53 1.17
C LYS A 138 24.54 5.33 0.56
N ALA A 139 24.30 5.93 -0.61
CA ALA A 139 23.05 5.73 -1.34
C ALA A 139 22.87 4.28 -1.80
N PHE A 140 23.95 3.66 -2.28
CA PHE A 140 23.96 2.24 -2.67
C PHE A 140 23.74 1.30 -1.47
N GLU A 141 24.41 1.55 -0.35
CA GLU A 141 24.24 0.79 0.89
C GLU A 141 22.80 0.89 1.43
N GLN A 142 22.22 2.10 1.43
CA GLN A 142 20.81 2.27 1.81
C GLN A 142 19.89 1.54 0.83
N ALA A 143 20.15 1.58 -0.48
CA ALA A 143 19.36 0.85 -1.46
C ALA A 143 19.43 -0.67 -1.25
N GLN A 144 20.60 -1.23 -0.93
CA GLN A 144 20.77 -2.65 -0.60
C GLN A 144 20.05 -3.03 0.70
N HIS A 145 20.12 -2.16 1.71
CA HIS A 145 19.42 -2.36 2.97
C HIS A 145 17.90 -2.38 2.77
N VAL A 146 17.35 -1.41 2.03
CA VAL A 146 15.92 -1.37 1.68
C VAL A 146 15.51 -2.59 0.86
N LYS A 147 16.34 -3.02 -0.11
CA LYS A 147 16.09 -4.23 -0.90
C LYS A 147 15.99 -5.48 -0.02
N ARG A 148 16.84 -5.60 1.00
CA ARG A 148 16.81 -6.72 1.96
C ARG A 148 15.55 -6.69 2.82
N LEU A 149 15.21 -5.52 3.37
CA LEU A 149 13.98 -5.34 4.16
C LEU A 149 12.74 -5.65 3.33
N MET A 150 12.69 -5.19 2.07
CA MET A 150 11.59 -5.53 1.16
C MET A 150 11.45 -7.04 0.94
N ALA A 151 12.55 -7.76 0.76
CA ALA A 151 12.52 -9.21 0.60
C ALA A 151 12.01 -9.92 1.87
N GLU A 152 12.42 -9.45 3.05
CA GLU A 152 11.96 -9.97 4.33
C GLU A 152 10.47 -9.72 4.56
N GLU A 153 10.00 -8.49 4.34
CA GLU A 153 8.59 -8.14 4.45
C GLU A 153 7.73 -8.88 3.42
N GLN A 154 8.24 -9.08 2.20
CA GLN A 154 7.55 -9.89 1.20
C GLN A 154 7.41 -11.36 1.65
N SER A 155 8.42 -11.91 2.35
CA SER A 155 8.32 -13.24 2.93
C SER A 155 7.23 -13.30 4.00
N LYS A 156 7.18 -12.32 4.91
CA LYS A 156 6.16 -12.24 5.96
C LYS A 156 4.75 -12.13 5.38
N ILE A 157 4.58 -11.39 4.28
CA ILE A 157 3.31 -11.30 3.55
C ILE A 157 2.91 -12.68 3.02
N ASN A 158 3.83 -13.39 2.37
CA ASN A 158 3.57 -14.73 1.84
C ASN A 158 3.17 -15.70 2.97
N ASP A 159 3.86 -15.67 4.10
CA ASP A 159 3.54 -16.49 5.27
C ASP A 159 2.16 -16.14 5.84
N GLY A 160 1.83 -14.84 5.90
CA GLY A 160 0.51 -14.36 6.30
C GLY A 160 -0.61 -14.86 5.39
N ILE A 161 -0.39 -14.84 4.07
CA ILE A 161 -1.34 -15.37 3.07
C ILE A 161 -1.61 -16.86 3.32
N VAL A 162 -0.54 -17.66 3.53
CA VAL A 162 -0.67 -19.09 3.82
C VAL A 162 -1.43 -19.31 5.12
N TYR A 163 -1.12 -18.55 6.16
CA TYR A 163 -1.76 -18.64 7.47
C TYR A 163 -3.26 -18.34 7.39
N VAL A 164 -3.64 -17.24 6.73
CA VAL A 164 -5.05 -16.86 6.55
C VAL A 164 -5.79 -17.93 5.75
N SER A 165 -5.20 -18.40 4.65
CA SER A 165 -5.79 -19.45 3.81
C SER A 165 -6.03 -20.74 4.62
N THR A 166 -5.05 -21.16 5.41
CA THR A 166 -5.14 -22.36 6.26
C THR A 166 -6.20 -22.19 7.36
N LYS A 167 -6.31 -21.00 7.97
CA LYS A 167 -7.35 -20.73 8.95
C LYS A 167 -8.74 -20.71 8.32
N ALA A 168 -8.88 -20.13 7.13
CA ALA A 168 -10.13 -20.13 6.38
C ALA A 168 -10.58 -21.56 6.05
N GLU A 169 -9.66 -22.43 5.63
CA GLU A 169 -9.93 -23.85 5.40
C GLU A 169 -10.30 -24.61 6.69
N LYS A 170 -9.61 -24.35 7.80
CA LYS A 170 -9.95 -24.94 9.11
C LYS A 170 -11.32 -24.48 9.62
N LEU A 171 -11.68 -23.21 9.38
CA LEU A 171 -13.02 -22.71 9.68
C LEU A 171 -14.10 -23.42 8.85
N ARG A 172 -13.82 -23.68 7.57
CA ARG A 172 -14.69 -24.48 6.68
C ARG A 172 -14.85 -25.93 7.17
N SER A 173 -13.83 -26.52 7.79
CA SER A 173 -13.88 -27.92 8.26
C SER A 173 -14.46 -28.11 9.67
N VAL A 174 -14.26 -27.17 10.60
CA VAL A 174 -14.70 -27.29 12.01
C VAL A 174 -16.19 -26.94 12.20
N LYS A 175 -16.78 -26.15 11.30
CA LYS A 175 -18.20 -25.81 11.32
C LYS A 175 -18.87 -26.07 9.96
N PRO A 176 -19.03 -27.35 9.54
CA PRO A 176 -19.76 -27.68 8.32
C PRO A 176 -21.23 -27.20 8.40
N GLU A 177 -21.81 -27.17 9.60
CA GLU A 177 -23.23 -26.87 9.83
C GLU A 177 -23.59 -25.38 9.80
N LEU A 178 -22.63 -24.47 10.00
CA LEU A 178 -22.81 -23.04 9.66
C LEU A 178 -22.76 -22.81 8.15
N VAL A 179 -22.38 -23.83 7.37
CA VAL A 179 -22.44 -23.87 5.90
C VAL A 179 -23.61 -24.78 5.42
N ALA A 180 -24.12 -25.68 6.25
CA ALA A 180 -25.22 -26.60 5.92
C ALA A 180 -26.62 -26.09 6.34
N ALA A 181 -26.72 -25.12 7.25
CA ALA A 181 -27.98 -24.40 7.50
C ALA A 181 -28.37 -23.44 6.37
N SER A 182 -27.47 -23.22 5.40
CA SER A 182 -27.69 -22.46 4.16
C SER A 182 -28.02 -23.38 2.98
N ASN A 183 -28.98 -24.28 3.16
CA ASN A 183 -29.76 -24.80 2.05
C ASN A 183 -30.99 -23.89 1.88
N PRO A 184 -31.03 -22.96 0.91
CA PRO A 184 -32.28 -22.31 0.57
C PRO A 184 -33.11 -23.30 -0.23
N ALA A 185 -34.13 -23.85 0.42
CA ALA A 185 -35.37 -24.00 -0.32
C ALA A 185 -35.72 -22.60 -0.87
N THR A 186 -35.89 -22.53 -2.20
CA THR A 186 -36.39 -21.38 -2.98
C THR A 186 -35.52 -20.11 -3.09
N GLY A 187 -34.52 -20.14 -3.97
CA GLY A 187 -33.92 -18.95 -4.60
C GLY A 187 -33.91 -19.08 -6.12
N SER A 188 -34.37 -18.07 -6.86
CA SER A 188 -34.68 -18.16 -8.30
C SER A 188 -33.44 -18.41 -9.19
N SER A 189 -33.60 -19.28 -10.20
CA SER A 189 -32.60 -19.65 -11.23
C SER A 189 -31.92 -18.46 -11.96
N ASP A 190 -32.51 -17.26 -11.92
CA ASP A 190 -31.97 -16.06 -12.59
C ASP A 190 -30.78 -15.42 -11.86
N ASN A 191 -30.70 -15.53 -10.53
CA ASN A 191 -29.60 -14.92 -9.76
C ASN A 191 -28.29 -15.69 -9.89
N GLN A 192 -28.38 -17.01 -9.97
CA GLN A 192 -27.21 -17.88 -10.10
C GLN A 192 -26.55 -17.74 -11.48
N ASN A 193 -27.35 -17.56 -12.55
CA ASN A 193 -26.82 -17.28 -13.89
C ASN A 193 -26.13 -15.90 -13.97
N LYS A 194 -26.71 -14.85 -13.38
CA LYS A 194 -26.10 -13.50 -13.34
C LYS A 194 -24.78 -13.49 -12.57
N LYS A 195 -24.69 -14.27 -11.49
CA LYS A 195 -23.46 -14.45 -10.71
C LYS A 195 -22.34 -15.08 -11.55
N VAL A 196 -22.65 -16.17 -12.27
CA VAL A 196 -21.69 -16.85 -13.15
C VAL A 196 -21.20 -15.95 -14.29
N GLU A 197 -22.09 -15.14 -14.87
CA GLU A 197 -21.70 -14.15 -15.89
C GLU A 197 -20.81 -13.04 -15.32
N ALA A 198 -21.12 -12.52 -14.13
CA ALA A 198 -20.31 -11.50 -13.46
C ALA A 198 -18.89 -12.02 -13.16
N ILE A 199 -18.76 -13.25 -12.66
CA ILE A 199 -17.47 -13.90 -12.40
C ILE A 199 -16.65 -14.01 -13.68
N LYS A 200 -17.27 -14.49 -14.78
CA LYS A 200 -16.60 -14.58 -16.09
C LYS A 200 -16.13 -13.22 -16.58
N LYS A 201 -16.96 -12.18 -16.42
CA LYS A 201 -16.63 -10.81 -16.80
C LYS A 201 -15.42 -10.27 -16.02
N TYR A 202 -15.41 -10.43 -14.70
CA TYR A 202 -14.32 -9.96 -13.86
C TYR A 202 -13.00 -10.68 -14.15
N ARG A 203 -13.02 -12.01 -14.33
CA ARG A 203 -11.83 -12.76 -14.76
C ARG A 203 -11.33 -12.35 -16.15
N HIS A 204 -12.24 -12.03 -17.06
CA HIS A 204 -11.86 -11.52 -18.38
C HIS A 204 -11.19 -10.15 -18.29
N GLU A 205 -11.73 -9.23 -17.49
CA GLU A 205 -11.13 -7.92 -17.26
C GLU A 205 -9.78 -7.98 -16.56
N ALA A 206 -9.60 -8.87 -15.58
CA ALA A 206 -8.30 -9.12 -14.94
C ALA A 206 -7.25 -9.61 -15.96
N LYS A 207 -7.62 -10.58 -16.81
CA LYS A 207 -6.74 -11.06 -17.89
C LYS A 207 -6.40 -9.98 -18.90
N LYS A 208 -7.33 -9.07 -19.20
CA LYS A 208 -7.06 -7.93 -20.10
C LYS A 208 -6.09 -6.94 -19.47
N ALA A 209 -6.29 -6.58 -18.20
CA ALA A 209 -5.38 -5.73 -17.45
C ALA A 209 -3.97 -6.33 -17.38
N LYS A 210 -3.86 -7.65 -17.14
CA LYS A 210 -2.58 -8.38 -17.16
C LYS A 210 -1.85 -8.28 -18.50
N LYS A 211 -2.55 -8.46 -19.63
CA LYS A 211 -1.94 -8.28 -20.97
C LYS A 211 -1.45 -6.85 -21.20
N GLU A 212 -2.16 -5.85 -20.70
CA GLU A 212 -1.72 -4.45 -20.81
C GLU A 212 -0.51 -4.14 -19.92
N ILE A 213 -0.43 -4.76 -18.73
CA ILE A 213 0.77 -4.72 -17.87
C ILE A 213 1.96 -5.31 -18.60
N ASP A 214 1.82 -6.52 -19.15
CA ASP A 214 2.90 -7.21 -19.87
C ASP A 214 3.39 -6.38 -21.07
N LYS A 215 2.48 -5.70 -21.77
CA LYS A 215 2.81 -4.79 -22.87
C LYS A 215 3.61 -3.57 -22.39
N VAL A 216 3.17 -2.90 -21.33
CA VAL A 216 3.87 -1.72 -20.79
C VAL A 216 5.25 -2.11 -20.22
N LEU A 217 5.37 -3.29 -19.61
CA LEU A 217 6.65 -3.82 -19.15
C LEU A 217 7.60 -4.13 -20.32
N ALA A 218 7.07 -4.63 -21.45
CA ALA A 218 7.86 -4.83 -22.66
C ALA A 218 8.34 -3.50 -23.27
N GLU A 219 7.48 -2.48 -23.34
CA GLU A 219 7.83 -1.12 -23.80
C GLU A 219 8.93 -0.48 -22.93
N ILE A 220 8.87 -0.67 -21.60
CA ILE A 220 9.92 -0.22 -20.67
C ILE A 220 11.23 -1.00 -20.90
N SER A 221 11.14 -2.31 -21.12
CA SER A 221 12.31 -3.17 -21.33
C SER A 221 13.02 -2.89 -22.65
N ASN A 222 12.26 -2.50 -23.68
CA ASN A 222 12.78 -2.09 -24.99
C ASN A 222 13.34 -0.65 -24.99
N GLY A 223 13.08 0.13 -23.93
CA GLY A 223 13.52 1.52 -23.80
C GLY A 223 12.64 2.52 -24.55
N ASP A 224 11.46 2.10 -25.03
CA ASP A 224 10.50 2.94 -25.76
C ASP A 224 9.85 3.99 -24.84
N VAL A 225 9.73 3.68 -23.54
CA VAL A 225 9.12 4.57 -22.52
C VAL A 225 9.83 4.39 -21.18
N SER A 226 9.98 5.46 -20.40
CA SER A 226 10.60 5.36 -19.07
C SER A 226 9.62 4.85 -18.01
N PHE A 227 10.14 4.14 -17.00
CA PHE A 227 9.32 3.70 -15.86
C PHE A 227 8.63 4.86 -15.13
N SER A 228 9.26 6.04 -15.08
CA SER A 228 8.67 7.23 -14.45
C SER A 228 7.42 7.71 -15.17
N GLU A 229 7.39 7.64 -16.50
CA GLU A 229 6.25 8.06 -17.33
C GLU A 229 5.09 7.05 -17.25
N CYS A 230 5.41 5.76 -17.04
CA CYS A 230 4.42 4.69 -16.98
C CYS A 230 4.00 4.29 -15.56
N LYS A 231 4.63 4.83 -14.50
CA LYS A 231 4.41 4.41 -13.11
C LYS A 231 2.94 4.43 -12.72
N ASP A 232 2.27 5.57 -12.88
CA ASP A 232 0.86 5.73 -12.47
C ASP A 232 -0.08 4.85 -13.30
N LYS A 233 0.27 4.60 -14.57
CA LYS A 233 -0.47 3.69 -15.45
C LYS A 233 -0.30 2.24 -15.02
N LEU A 234 0.93 1.80 -14.71
CA LEU A 234 1.22 0.46 -14.19
C LEU A 234 0.52 0.22 -12.86
N THR A 235 0.59 1.18 -11.93
CA THR A 235 -0.10 1.09 -10.65
C THR A 235 -1.60 0.89 -10.84
N LYS A 236 -2.26 1.71 -11.66
CA LYS A 236 -3.70 1.56 -11.97
C LYS A 236 -4.04 0.23 -12.63
N LEU A 237 -3.17 -0.28 -13.50
CA LEU A 237 -3.39 -1.56 -14.16
C LEU A 237 -3.25 -2.74 -13.20
N TYR A 238 -2.24 -2.73 -12.32
CA TYR A 238 -2.09 -3.74 -11.27
C TYR A 238 -3.27 -3.70 -10.30
N GLU A 239 -3.66 -2.51 -9.85
CA GLU A 239 -4.84 -2.33 -9.00
C GLU A 239 -6.10 -2.88 -9.65
N LYS A 240 -6.32 -2.55 -10.93
CA LYS A 240 -7.46 -3.09 -11.69
C LYS A 240 -7.39 -4.62 -11.80
N MET A 241 -6.23 -5.20 -12.08
CA MET A 241 -6.06 -6.64 -12.19
C MET A 241 -6.42 -7.33 -10.88
N TYR A 242 -5.82 -6.91 -9.76
CA TYR A 242 -6.06 -7.52 -8.45
C TYR A 242 -7.49 -7.32 -7.97
N LEU A 243 -8.05 -6.12 -8.11
CA LEU A 243 -9.44 -5.85 -7.72
C LEU A 243 -10.43 -6.74 -8.48
N MET A 244 -10.23 -6.93 -9.80
CA MET A 244 -11.13 -7.76 -10.61
C MET A 244 -10.95 -9.25 -10.30
N GLU A 245 -9.74 -9.69 -10.00
CA GLU A 245 -9.45 -11.08 -9.61
C GLU A 245 -10.05 -11.39 -8.23
N GLU A 246 -9.89 -10.50 -7.26
CA GLU A 246 -10.50 -10.62 -5.93
C GLU A 246 -12.03 -10.48 -5.98
N SER A 247 -12.58 -9.59 -6.80
CA SER A 247 -14.03 -9.47 -6.98
C SER A 247 -14.64 -10.74 -7.58
N ALA A 248 -13.94 -11.38 -8.53
CA ALA A 248 -14.35 -12.68 -9.05
C ALA A 248 -14.28 -13.77 -7.98
N GLN A 249 -13.20 -13.79 -7.18
CA GLN A 249 -13.00 -14.76 -6.12
C GLN A 249 -14.04 -14.59 -5.00
N MET A 250 -14.30 -13.37 -4.55
CA MET A 250 -15.34 -13.05 -3.57
C MET A 250 -16.75 -13.44 -4.06
N LEU A 251 -17.02 -13.26 -5.36
CA LEU A 251 -18.28 -13.71 -5.93
C LEU A 251 -18.35 -15.23 -6.00
N GLU A 252 -17.26 -15.93 -6.34
CA GLU A 252 -17.23 -17.39 -6.24
C GLU A 252 -17.45 -17.89 -4.80
N ASP A 253 -16.86 -17.22 -3.82
CA ASP A 253 -16.95 -17.57 -2.40
C ASP A 253 -18.29 -17.16 -1.73
N ARG A 254 -19.05 -16.21 -2.31
CA ARG A 254 -20.38 -15.79 -1.80
C ARG A 254 -21.48 -16.74 -2.28
N ASN A 255 -22.02 -17.61 -1.42
CA ASN A 255 -23.17 -18.46 -1.76
C ASN A 255 -24.55 -17.78 -1.65
N ASP A 256 -24.60 -16.49 -1.32
CA ASP A 256 -25.86 -15.77 -1.02
C ASP A 256 -26.17 -14.65 -2.05
N ILE A 257 -26.75 -14.99 -3.21
CA ILE A 257 -27.68 -14.13 -4.01
C ILE A 257 -28.61 -15.05 -4.82
#